data_AF-A0A5N5RJG3-F1
#
_entry.id   AF-A0A5N5RJG3-F1
#
_cell.length_a   1.000
_cell.length_b   1.000
_cell.length_c   1.000
_cell.angle_alpha   90.00
_cell.angle_beta   90.00
_cell.angle_gamma   90.00
#
_symmetry.space_group_name_H-M   'P 1'
#
loop_
_entity.id
_entity.type
_entity.pdbx_description
1 polymer ?
#
loop_
_entity_poly.entity_id
_entity_poly.type
_entity_poly.pdbx_seq_one_letter_code
_entity_poly.pdbx_strand_id
1 'polypeptide(L)'
;MSELSIFVDESGEWGKLSEYYLITLVFHVQSTPITTHIEKYERHLTDSALPDIPFHAGPLFNGHDDYEDISFADRKRLFFAFFTLARNLPFRYVTFAHRKSMFDGDKTRFGAQLKRDLADFFLSHLNEFQSYETIKVYYDNGQQIVSNALKASIDYALSKEAVVYRDAQPKDYRLEQAADLMCTIELTALKFNAGEETATDRKMFKDRRDFRKNYLKILRRKQF
;
A
#
# COMPACT_ATOMS: atom_id res chain seq x y z
N MET A 1 13.12 -17.85 -15.07
CA MET A 1 11.93 -17.05 -15.41
C MET A 1 11.90 -15.87 -14.47
N SER A 2 12.13 -14.66 -14.97
CA SER A 2 12.09 -13.42 -14.18
C SER A 2 10.63 -13.01 -13.97
N GLU A 3 10.13 -13.17 -12.74
CA GLU A 3 8.74 -12.84 -12.40
C GLU A 3 8.68 -11.67 -11.43
N LEU A 4 7.81 -10.70 -11.74
CA LEU A 4 7.52 -9.55 -10.90
C LEU A 4 6.09 -9.66 -10.35
N SER A 5 5.90 -9.50 -9.05
CA SER A 5 4.59 -9.25 -8.45
C SER A 5 4.37 -7.76 -8.24
N ILE A 6 3.18 -7.28 -8.57
CA ILE A 6 2.67 -5.94 -8.25
C ILE A 6 1.45 -6.12 -7.35
N PHE A 7 1.55 -5.70 -6.10
CA PHE A 7 0.43 -5.67 -5.15
C PHE A 7 -0.13 -4.26 -5.09
N VAL A 8 -1.44 -4.13 -5.16
CA VAL A 8 -2.13 -2.85 -5.24
C VAL A 8 -3.01 -2.68 -4.03
N ASP A 9 -2.88 -1.53 -3.38
CA ASP A 9 -3.80 -1.07 -2.34
C ASP A 9 -4.24 0.37 -2.64
N GLU A 10 -5.42 0.74 -2.16
CA GLU A 10 -6.00 2.05 -2.34
C GLU A 10 -6.56 2.62 -1.04
N SER A 11 -6.49 3.94 -0.91
CA SER A 11 -7.08 4.64 0.23
C SER A 11 -7.93 5.82 -0.22
N GLY A 12 -9.08 5.95 0.44
CA GLY A 12 -10.11 6.92 0.12
C GLY A 12 -11.16 6.36 -0.82
N GLU A 13 -12.39 6.85 -0.67
CA GLU A 13 -13.54 6.49 -1.51
C GLU A 13 -13.99 7.67 -2.34
N TRP A 14 -14.76 7.50 -3.42
CA TRP A 14 -15.42 8.64 -4.06
C TRP A 14 -16.70 9.03 -3.30
N GLY A 15 -16.62 10.10 -2.49
CA GLY A 15 -17.66 10.51 -1.54
C GLY A 15 -17.21 11.67 -0.65
N LYS A 16 -18.03 12.06 0.35
CA LYS A 16 -17.76 13.21 1.23
C LYS A 16 -16.76 12.92 2.36
N LEU A 17 -16.41 11.65 2.62
CA LEU A 17 -15.69 11.26 3.84
C LEU A 17 -14.17 11.32 3.72
N SER A 18 -13.62 11.33 2.50
CA SER A 18 -12.16 11.34 2.27
C SER A 18 -11.74 12.56 1.48
N GLU A 19 -10.69 13.27 1.88
CA GLU A 19 -10.16 14.41 1.10
C GLU A 19 -9.16 13.98 0.02
N TYR A 20 -8.52 12.83 0.23
CA TYR A 20 -7.50 12.28 -0.64
C TYR A 20 -7.97 10.98 -1.27
N TYR A 21 -7.36 10.67 -2.40
CA TYR A 21 -7.41 9.39 -3.08
C TYR A 21 -5.98 8.95 -3.34
N LEU A 22 -5.59 7.79 -2.82
CA LEU A 22 -4.26 7.23 -2.97
C LEU A 22 -4.35 5.85 -3.58
N ILE A 23 -3.37 5.53 -4.41
CA ILE A 23 -3.13 4.17 -4.91
C ILE A 23 -1.66 3.89 -4.74
N THR A 24 -1.36 2.76 -4.13
CA THR A 24 0.01 2.32 -3.90
C THR A 24 0.26 1.00 -4.60
N LEU A 25 1.35 0.96 -5.37
CA LEU A 25 1.85 -0.25 -6.00
C LEU A 25 3.10 -0.71 -5.25
N VAL A 26 3.11 -1.96 -4.79
CA VAL A 26 4.27 -2.63 -4.19
C VAL A 26 4.81 -3.68 -5.16
N PHE A 27 6.10 -3.58 -5.48
CA PHE A 27 6.78 -4.36 -6.51
C PHE A 27 7.79 -5.30 -5.87
N HIS A 28 7.67 -6.59 -6.17
CA HIS A 28 8.54 -7.62 -5.61
C HIS A 28 8.97 -8.63 -6.68
N VAL A 29 10.28 -8.83 -6.82
CA VAL A 29 10.85 -9.84 -7.73
C VAL A 29 10.79 -11.20 -7.04
N GLN A 30 10.01 -12.14 -7.59
CA GLN A 30 9.66 -13.39 -6.90
C GLN A 30 10.86 -14.32 -6.60
N SER A 31 11.95 -14.18 -7.35
CA SER A 31 13.20 -14.90 -7.07
C SER A 31 13.92 -14.41 -5.82
N THR A 32 13.53 -13.26 -5.26
CA THR A 32 14.09 -12.74 -4.02
C THR A 32 13.28 -13.29 -2.84
N PRO A 33 13.85 -14.14 -1.98
CA PRO A 33 13.08 -14.82 -0.94
C PRO A 33 12.58 -13.86 0.15
N ILE A 34 11.36 -14.12 0.62
CA ILE A 34 10.74 -13.38 1.75
C ILE A 34 10.46 -14.26 2.97
N THR A 35 10.53 -15.58 2.83
CA THR A 35 10.14 -16.57 3.85
C THR A 35 10.79 -16.32 5.20
N THR A 36 12.12 -16.14 5.23
CA THR A 36 12.84 -15.90 6.49
C THR A 36 12.44 -14.59 7.19
N HIS A 37 11.98 -13.59 6.45
CA HIS A 37 11.45 -12.36 7.06
C HIS A 37 10.09 -12.61 7.71
N ILE A 38 9.22 -13.36 7.04
CA ILE A 38 7.89 -13.75 7.54
C ILE A 38 8.02 -14.64 8.77
N GLU A 39 8.86 -15.68 8.73
CA GLU A 39 9.06 -16.59 9.87
C GLU A 39 9.57 -15.85 11.13
N LYS A 40 10.46 -14.86 10.96
CA LYS A 40 10.95 -14.02 12.07
C LYS A 40 9.83 -13.16 12.65
N TYR A 41 8.95 -12.65 11.80
CA TYR A 41 7.79 -11.86 12.22
C TYR A 41 6.78 -12.72 13.00
N GLU A 42 6.41 -13.88 12.47
CA GLU A 42 5.45 -14.80 13.10
C GLU A 42 5.97 -15.35 14.44
N ARG A 43 7.28 -15.67 14.50
CA ARG A 43 7.94 -16.03 15.75
C ARG A 43 7.89 -14.89 16.76
N HIS A 44 8.18 -13.65 16.32
CA HIS A 44 8.13 -12.49 17.21
C HIS A 44 6.72 -12.25 17.78
N LEU A 45 5.66 -12.43 16.97
CA LEU A 45 4.28 -12.36 17.45
C LEU A 45 4.02 -13.40 18.54
N THR A 46 4.40 -14.65 18.27
CA THR A 46 4.26 -15.79 19.20
C THR A 46 4.98 -15.52 20.52
N ASP A 47 6.27 -15.17 20.45
CA ASP A 47 7.12 -14.89 21.63
C ASP A 47 6.59 -13.70 22.45
N SER A 48 5.86 -12.79 21.79
CA SER A 48 5.28 -11.59 22.39
C SER A 48 3.85 -11.79 22.89
N ALA A 49 3.28 -13.00 22.75
CA ALA A 49 1.88 -13.33 23.00
C ALA A 49 0.90 -12.39 22.25
N LEU A 50 1.24 -12.04 21.00
CA LEU A 50 0.40 -11.25 20.11
C LEU A 50 -0.29 -12.16 19.08
N PRO A 51 -1.56 -11.89 18.71
CA PRO A 51 -2.24 -12.66 17.69
C PRO A 51 -1.69 -12.33 16.30
N ASP A 52 -1.69 -13.31 15.40
CA ASP A 52 -1.34 -13.11 13.98
C ASP A 52 -2.58 -12.77 13.16
N ILE A 53 -3.11 -11.58 13.41
CA ILE A 53 -4.20 -11.00 12.64
C ILE A 53 -3.60 -10.40 11.35
N PRO A 54 -4.15 -10.68 10.16
CA PRO A 54 -3.74 -10.01 8.93
C PRO A 54 -3.71 -8.50 9.11
N PHE A 55 -2.59 -7.88 8.76
CA PHE A 55 -2.44 -6.45 8.97
C PHE A 55 -3.42 -5.69 8.08
N HIS A 56 -4.26 -4.87 8.71
CA HIS A 56 -5.11 -3.90 8.02
C HIS A 56 -5.10 -2.58 8.80
N ALA A 57 -4.49 -1.53 8.25
CA ALA A 57 -4.09 -0.36 9.01
C ALA A 57 -5.29 0.43 9.57
N GLY A 58 -6.34 0.63 8.77
CA GLY A 58 -7.55 1.34 9.19
C GLY A 58 -8.19 0.70 10.42
N PRO A 59 -8.58 -0.58 10.36
CA PRO A 59 -9.14 -1.31 11.51
C PRO A 59 -8.17 -1.43 12.68
N LEU A 60 -6.88 -1.70 12.43
CA LEU A 60 -5.85 -1.75 13.47
C LEU A 60 -5.74 -0.42 14.24
N PHE A 61 -5.80 0.72 13.57
CA PHE A 61 -5.64 2.03 14.21
C PHE A 61 -6.87 2.44 15.01
N ASN A 62 -8.06 2.11 14.52
CA ASN A 62 -9.32 2.48 15.18
C ASN A 62 -9.78 1.44 16.21
N GLY A 63 -9.38 0.18 16.05
CA GLY A 63 -9.82 -0.95 16.87
C GLY A 63 -11.17 -1.46 16.41
N HIS A 64 -11.31 -1.65 15.10
CA HIS A 64 -12.50 -2.21 14.47
C HIS A 64 -12.17 -3.58 13.87
N ASP A 65 -13.20 -4.28 13.39
CA ASP A 65 -13.11 -5.60 12.76
C ASP A 65 -12.34 -6.59 13.66
N ASP A 66 -11.36 -7.32 13.11
CA ASP A 66 -10.57 -8.31 13.85
C ASP A 66 -9.76 -7.72 15.04
N TYR A 67 -9.77 -6.39 15.21
CA TYR A 67 -9.05 -5.69 16.27
C TYR A 67 -9.96 -5.12 17.39
N GLU A 68 -11.28 -5.37 17.36
CA GLU A 68 -12.25 -4.82 18.34
C GLU A 68 -11.87 -5.16 19.80
N ASP A 69 -11.48 -6.41 20.06
CA ASP A 69 -11.13 -6.89 21.40
C ASP A 69 -9.64 -6.67 21.76
N ILE A 70 -8.86 -6.02 20.89
CA ILE A 70 -7.43 -5.83 21.09
C ILE A 70 -7.15 -4.45 21.72
N SER A 71 -6.44 -4.47 22.85
CA SER A 71 -6.04 -3.26 23.58
C SER A 71 -5.27 -2.30 22.66
N PHE A 72 -5.43 -0.98 22.85
CA PHE A 72 -4.68 -0.01 22.05
C PHE A 72 -3.15 -0.20 22.16
N ALA A 73 -2.67 -0.63 23.33
CA ALA A 73 -1.25 -0.92 23.54
C ALA A 73 -0.79 -2.07 22.65
N ASP A 74 -1.57 -3.15 22.56
CA ASP A 74 -1.25 -4.31 21.73
C ASP A 74 -1.45 -4.04 20.24
N ARG A 75 -2.47 -3.26 19.85
CA ARG A 75 -2.62 -2.78 18.46
C ARG A 75 -1.39 -1.97 18.01
N LYS A 76 -0.82 -1.17 18.91
CA LYS A 76 0.44 -0.47 18.64
C LYS A 76 1.63 -1.41 18.53
N ARG A 77 1.70 -2.47 19.34
CA ARG A 77 2.74 -3.51 19.23
C ARG A 77 2.62 -4.29 17.91
N LEU A 78 1.41 -4.67 17.50
CA LEU A 78 1.11 -5.30 16.22
C LEU A 78 1.55 -4.41 15.04
N PHE A 79 1.20 -3.12 15.09
CA PHE A 79 1.68 -2.14 14.11
C PHE A 79 3.21 -2.14 14.00
N PHE A 80 3.93 -2.06 15.13
CA PHE A 80 5.39 -2.04 15.13
C PHE A 80 6.02 -3.35 14.64
N ALA A 81 5.43 -4.50 14.98
CA ALA A 81 5.86 -5.80 14.50
C ALA A 81 5.75 -5.86 12.97
N PHE A 82 4.59 -5.48 12.41
CA PHE A 82 4.38 -5.49 10.97
C PHE A 82 5.21 -4.43 10.24
N PHE A 83 5.31 -3.22 10.79
CA PHE A 83 6.22 -2.19 10.28
C PHE A 83 7.66 -2.69 10.19
N THR A 84 8.11 -3.46 11.17
CA THR A 84 9.44 -4.07 11.20
C THR A 84 9.60 -5.15 10.13
N LEU A 85 8.57 -5.96 9.87
CA LEU A 85 8.55 -6.87 8.72
C LEU A 85 8.67 -6.07 7.41
N ALA A 86 7.76 -5.14 7.17
CA ALA A 86 7.66 -4.39 5.92
C ALA A 86 8.95 -3.64 5.56
N ARG A 87 9.60 -2.96 6.52
CA ARG A 87 10.87 -2.26 6.25
C ARG A 87 12.01 -3.20 5.83
N ASN A 88 11.93 -4.49 6.18
CA ASN A 88 12.95 -5.48 5.87
C ASN A 88 12.60 -6.33 4.64
N LEU A 89 11.34 -6.36 4.20
CA LEU A 89 10.95 -7.07 2.99
C LEU A 89 11.61 -6.44 1.74
N PRO A 90 12.07 -7.27 0.78
CA PRO A 90 12.73 -6.83 -0.45
C PRO A 90 11.71 -6.42 -1.52
N PHE A 91 11.03 -5.30 -1.30
CA PHE A 91 10.16 -4.66 -2.28
C PHE A 91 10.56 -3.19 -2.51
N ARG A 92 10.12 -2.66 -3.66
CA ARG A 92 10.01 -1.22 -3.91
C ARG A 92 8.53 -0.82 -4.00
N TYR A 93 8.19 0.45 -3.85
CA TYR A 93 6.81 0.91 -3.99
C TYR A 93 6.69 2.29 -4.64
N VAL A 94 5.54 2.60 -5.20
CA VAL A 94 5.17 3.96 -5.62
C VAL A 94 3.75 4.26 -5.17
N THR A 95 3.47 5.52 -4.85
CA THR A 95 2.13 5.97 -4.47
C THR A 95 1.70 7.14 -5.33
N PHE A 96 0.52 7.02 -5.94
CA PHE A 96 -0.17 8.07 -6.68
C PHE A 96 -1.17 8.71 -5.74
N ALA A 97 -0.94 9.97 -5.37
CA ALA A 97 -1.76 10.69 -4.41
C ALA A 97 -2.44 11.89 -5.07
N HIS A 98 -3.75 11.94 -4.96
CA HIS A 98 -4.55 13.06 -5.46
C HIS A 98 -5.48 13.59 -4.39
N ARG A 99 -5.57 14.91 -4.28
CA ARG A 99 -6.61 15.57 -3.48
C ARG A 99 -7.87 15.72 -4.32
N LYS A 100 -9.03 15.32 -3.80
CA LYS A 100 -10.29 15.33 -4.56
C LYS A 100 -10.70 16.72 -5.02
N SER A 101 -10.37 17.75 -4.24
CA SER A 101 -10.63 19.16 -4.58
C SER A 101 -10.00 19.58 -5.92
N MET A 102 -9.01 18.85 -6.44
CA MET A 102 -8.37 19.15 -7.74
C MET A 102 -9.25 18.81 -8.95
N PHE A 103 -10.32 18.04 -8.75
CA PHE A 103 -11.18 17.54 -9.81
C PHE A 103 -12.60 18.10 -9.74
N ASP A 104 -12.91 18.98 -8.79
CA ASP A 104 -14.22 19.63 -8.69
C ASP A 104 -15.41 18.64 -8.64
N GLY A 105 -15.20 17.44 -8.09
CA GLY A 105 -16.20 16.36 -8.07
C GLY A 105 -16.35 15.59 -9.39
N ASP A 106 -15.53 15.88 -10.41
CA ASP A 106 -15.49 15.14 -11.67
C ASP A 106 -14.68 13.84 -11.53
N LYS A 107 -15.42 12.75 -11.31
CA LYS A 107 -14.88 11.39 -11.21
C LYS A 107 -14.21 10.94 -12.50
N THR A 108 -14.71 11.36 -13.66
CA THR A 108 -14.16 10.99 -14.96
C THR A 108 -12.79 11.63 -15.17
N ARG A 109 -12.65 12.92 -14.85
CA ARG A 109 -11.38 13.64 -14.91
C ARG A 109 -10.35 13.04 -13.96
N PHE A 110 -10.76 12.64 -12.75
CA PHE A 110 -9.90 11.91 -11.82
C PHE A 110 -9.40 10.59 -12.43
N GLY A 111 -10.29 9.73 -12.93
CA GLY A 111 -9.90 8.45 -13.53
C GLY A 111 -8.97 8.61 -14.73
N ALA A 112 -9.20 9.63 -15.56
CA ALA A 112 -8.32 9.95 -16.68
C ALA A 112 -6.94 10.43 -16.23
N GLN A 113 -6.86 11.25 -15.17
CA GLN A 113 -5.59 11.69 -14.59
C GLN A 113 -4.82 10.50 -14.01
N LEU A 114 -5.48 9.68 -13.20
CA LEU A 114 -4.88 8.51 -12.60
C LEU A 114 -4.32 7.53 -13.65
N LYS A 115 -5.09 7.27 -14.71
CA LYS A 115 -4.63 6.43 -15.82
C LYS A 115 -3.34 6.97 -16.45
N ARG A 116 -3.25 8.29 -16.65
CA ARG A 116 -2.04 8.93 -17.22
C ARG A 116 -0.86 8.77 -16.28
N ASP A 117 -1.03 9.07 -15.00
CA ASP A 117 0.08 9.01 -14.03
C ASP A 117 0.63 7.58 -13.89
N LEU A 118 -0.25 6.57 -13.87
CA LEU A 118 0.15 5.17 -13.90
C LEU A 118 0.90 4.80 -15.19
N ALA A 119 0.38 5.21 -16.35
CA ALA A 119 1.00 4.93 -17.65
C ALA A 119 2.39 5.59 -17.76
N ASP A 120 2.52 6.85 -17.35
CA ASP A 120 3.78 7.60 -17.36
C ASP A 120 4.81 6.95 -16.43
N PHE A 121 4.38 6.43 -15.27
CA PHE A 121 5.25 5.66 -14.38
C PHE A 121 5.76 4.36 -15.03
N PHE A 122 4.89 3.55 -15.63
CA PHE A 122 5.32 2.31 -16.30
C PHE A 122 6.23 2.60 -17.50
N LEU A 123 5.93 3.64 -18.29
CA LEU A 123 6.73 4.04 -19.45
C LEU A 123 8.10 4.60 -19.06
N SER A 124 8.19 5.39 -17.98
CA SER A 124 9.48 5.91 -17.49
C SER A 124 10.42 4.82 -16.98
N HIS A 125 9.89 3.64 -16.65
CA HIS A 125 10.65 2.47 -16.20
C HIS A 125 10.49 1.28 -17.17
N LEU A 126 10.17 1.55 -18.44
CA LEU A 126 9.76 0.52 -19.41
C LEU A 126 10.80 -0.60 -19.57
N ASN A 127 12.09 -0.24 -19.63
CA ASN A 127 13.18 -1.21 -19.76
C ASN A 127 13.26 -2.17 -18.57
N GLU A 128 12.99 -1.70 -17.35
CA GLU A 128 12.96 -2.55 -16.16
C GLU A 128 11.76 -3.50 -16.23
N PHE A 129 10.57 -2.99 -16.52
CA PHE A 129 9.36 -3.81 -16.58
C PHE A 129 9.37 -4.85 -17.72
N GLN A 130 9.89 -4.49 -18.91
CA GLN A 130 10.00 -5.41 -20.04
C GLN A 130 11.10 -6.49 -19.85
N SER A 131 11.96 -6.35 -18.84
CA SER A 131 12.96 -7.38 -18.52
C SER A 131 12.37 -8.60 -17.79
N TYR A 132 11.13 -8.48 -17.30
CA TYR A 132 10.41 -9.58 -16.67
C TYR A 132 9.62 -10.39 -17.70
N GLU A 133 9.78 -11.72 -17.68
CA GLU A 133 9.01 -12.63 -18.52
C GLU A 133 7.52 -12.63 -18.14
N THR A 134 7.21 -12.40 -16.86
CA THR A 134 5.83 -12.35 -16.36
C THR A 134 5.69 -11.31 -15.25
N ILE A 135 4.64 -10.52 -15.33
CA ILE A 135 4.21 -9.53 -14.34
C ILE A 135 2.85 -9.98 -13.81
N LYS A 136 2.78 -10.31 -12.52
CA LYS A 136 1.56 -10.71 -11.82
C LYS A 136 1.01 -9.53 -11.04
N VAL A 137 -0.20 -9.10 -11.37
CA VAL A 137 -0.88 -7.96 -10.71
C VAL A 137 -1.93 -8.50 -9.76
N TYR A 138 -1.77 -8.21 -8.47
CA TYR A 138 -2.67 -8.61 -7.39
C TYR A 138 -3.45 -7.37 -6.94
N TYR A 139 -4.76 -7.40 -7.14
CA TYR A 139 -5.65 -6.33 -6.73
C TYR A 139 -7.04 -6.92 -6.41
N ASP A 140 -7.67 -6.42 -5.34
CA ASP A 140 -8.97 -6.89 -4.84
C ASP A 140 -10.17 -6.28 -5.61
N ASN A 141 -9.90 -5.35 -6.53
CA ASN A 141 -10.91 -4.59 -7.28
C ASN A 141 -11.84 -3.74 -6.40
N GLY A 142 -11.35 -3.23 -5.26
CA GLY A 142 -12.11 -2.40 -4.31
C GLY A 142 -12.91 -1.27 -4.98
N GLN A 143 -12.28 -0.52 -5.89
CA GLN A 143 -12.96 0.52 -6.68
C GLN A 143 -12.78 0.35 -8.19
N GLN A 144 -13.92 0.27 -8.90
CA GLN A 144 -13.97 0.08 -10.34
C GLN A 144 -13.18 1.12 -11.15
N ILE A 145 -13.13 2.37 -10.68
CA ILE A 145 -12.37 3.43 -11.37
C ILE A 145 -10.87 3.16 -11.35
N VAL A 146 -10.37 2.58 -10.27
CA VAL A 146 -8.97 2.17 -10.12
C VAL A 146 -8.69 0.92 -10.91
N SER A 147 -9.56 -0.09 -10.82
CA SER A 147 -9.46 -1.29 -11.66
C SER A 147 -9.32 -0.92 -13.13
N ASN A 148 -10.16 0.01 -13.61
CA ASN A 148 -10.15 0.46 -15.00
C ASN A 148 -8.88 1.24 -15.34
N ALA A 149 -8.46 2.18 -14.49
CA ALA A 149 -7.27 2.99 -14.72
C ALA A 149 -6.00 2.13 -14.72
N LEU A 150 -5.85 1.25 -13.73
CA LEU A 150 -4.73 0.32 -13.59
C LEU A 150 -4.62 -0.59 -14.82
N LYS A 151 -5.70 -1.31 -15.16
CA LYS A 151 -5.70 -2.21 -16.33
C LYS A 151 -5.39 -1.45 -17.61
N ALA A 152 -6.03 -0.31 -17.84
CA ALA A 152 -5.81 0.47 -19.05
C ALA A 152 -4.40 1.08 -19.14
N SER A 153 -3.77 1.38 -18.01
CA SER A 153 -2.39 1.90 -17.97
C SER A 153 -1.36 0.80 -18.24
N ILE A 154 -1.54 -0.38 -17.63
CA ILE A 154 -0.68 -1.55 -17.80
C ILE A 154 -0.80 -2.08 -19.24
N ASP A 155 -2.02 -2.25 -19.75
CA ASP A 155 -2.25 -2.71 -21.12
C ASP A 155 -1.70 -1.73 -22.18
N TYR A 156 -1.56 -0.45 -21.82
CA TYR A 156 -0.98 0.57 -22.69
C TYR A 156 0.55 0.57 -22.66
N ALA A 157 1.15 0.40 -21.48
CA ALA A 157 2.59 0.49 -21.30
C ALA A 157 3.32 -0.86 -21.51
N LEU A 158 2.66 -1.99 -21.23
CA LEU A 158 3.26 -3.33 -21.14
C LEU A 158 2.58 -4.32 -22.09
N SER A 159 3.31 -5.38 -22.47
CA SER A 159 2.77 -6.42 -23.36
C SER A 159 1.70 -7.26 -22.65
N LYS A 160 0.54 -7.45 -23.29
CA LYS A 160 -0.59 -8.23 -22.74
C LYS A 160 -0.23 -9.69 -22.44
N GLU A 161 0.70 -10.28 -23.19
CA GLU A 161 1.11 -11.67 -22.98
C GLU A 161 1.97 -11.85 -21.72
N ALA A 162 2.62 -10.79 -21.26
CA ALA A 162 3.46 -10.82 -20.07
C ALA A 162 2.68 -10.55 -18.77
N VAL A 163 1.43 -10.07 -18.84
CA VAL A 163 0.68 -9.62 -17.66
C VAL A 163 -0.40 -10.62 -17.27
N VAL A 164 -0.37 -11.05 -16.00
CA VAL A 164 -1.37 -11.95 -15.40
C VAL A 164 -2.05 -11.23 -14.24
N TYR A 165 -3.36 -11.03 -14.34
CA TYR A 165 -4.17 -10.47 -13.24
C TYR A 165 -4.60 -11.59 -12.28
N ARG A 166 -4.50 -11.33 -10.99
CA ARG A 166 -4.89 -12.23 -9.90
C ARG A 166 -5.82 -11.48 -8.95
N ASP A 167 -6.89 -12.15 -8.54
CA ASP A 167 -7.68 -11.69 -7.40
C ASP A 167 -6.79 -11.72 -6.16
N ALA A 168 -6.85 -10.64 -5.38
CA ALA A 168 -6.12 -10.50 -4.14
C ALA A 168 -7.09 -10.55 -2.96
N GLN A 169 -6.67 -11.19 -1.87
CA GLN A 169 -7.35 -11.07 -0.59
C GLN A 169 -6.26 -10.74 0.45
N PRO A 170 -6.39 -9.67 1.24
CA PRO A 170 -5.33 -9.21 2.16
C PRO A 170 -4.82 -10.26 3.15
N LYS A 171 -5.68 -11.23 3.49
CA LYS A 171 -5.33 -12.37 4.35
C LYS A 171 -4.32 -13.34 3.70
N ASP A 172 -4.23 -13.37 2.37
CA ASP A 172 -3.48 -14.38 1.62
C ASP A 172 -2.02 -13.97 1.40
N TYR A 173 -1.68 -12.67 1.43
CA TYR A 173 -0.33 -12.18 1.11
C TYR A 173 0.19 -11.07 2.04
N ARG A 174 1.34 -11.31 2.69
CA ARG A 174 2.04 -10.28 3.50
C ARG A 174 2.50 -9.06 2.69
N LEU A 175 2.70 -9.20 1.38
CA LEU A 175 3.07 -8.08 0.49
C LEU A 175 1.87 -7.20 0.12
N GLU A 176 0.65 -7.74 0.14
CA GLU A 176 -0.58 -6.96 0.01
C GLU A 176 -0.83 -6.13 1.26
N GLN A 177 -0.64 -6.73 2.43
CA GLN A 177 -0.62 -6.00 3.71
C GLN A 177 0.47 -4.91 3.76
N ALA A 178 1.60 -5.12 3.07
CA ALA A 178 2.62 -4.09 2.93
C ALA A 178 2.17 -2.95 2.02
N ALA A 179 1.36 -3.22 0.99
CA ALA A 179 0.75 -2.19 0.15
C ALA A 179 -0.20 -1.31 0.98
N ASP A 180 -1.06 -1.89 1.82
CA ASP A 180 -1.91 -1.14 2.77
C ASP A 180 -1.06 -0.27 3.72
N LEU A 181 0.00 -0.84 4.32
CA LEU A 181 0.89 -0.05 5.16
C LEU A 181 1.50 1.13 4.40
N MET A 182 1.99 0.93 3.17
CA MET A 182 2.62 2.01 2.40
C MET A 182 1.58 3.09 2.05
N CYS A 183 0.39 2.68 1.61
CA CYS A 183 -0.72 3.56 1.27
C CYS A 183 -1.14 4.41 2.48
N THR A 184 -1.31 3.77 3.63
CA THR A 184 -1.67 4.44 4.89
C THR A 184 -0.58 5.42 5.35
N ILE A 185 0.70 5.05 5.27
CA ILE A 185 1.81 5.93 5.66
C ILE A 185 1.88 7.17 4.75
N GLU A 186 1.68 7.02 3.45
CA GLU A 186 1.66 8.16 2.53
C GLU A 186 0.42 9.04 2.75
N LEU A 187 -0.74 8.47 3.04
CA LEU A 187 -1.94 9.24 3.41
C LEU A 187 -1.72 10.04 4.70
N THR A 188 -1.18 9.40 5.76
CA THR A 188 -0.87 10.07 7.02
C THR A 188 0.16 11.19 6.80
N ALA A 189 1.12 11.02 5.89
CA ALA A 189 2.07 12.06 5.53
C ALA A 189 1.38 13.28 4.89
N LEU A 190 0.42 13.08 4.00
CA LEU A 190 -0.36 14.17 3.39
C LEU A 190 -1.16 14.91 4.47
N LYS A 191 -1.87 14.19 5.33
CA LYS A 191 -2.65 14.76 6.43
C LYS A 191 -1.79 15.63 7.34
N PHE A 192 -0.67 15.11 7.84
CA PHE A 192 0.24 15.89 8.68
C PHE A 192 0.85 17.12 7.99
N ASN A 193 1.06 17.07 6.67
CA ASN A 193 1.58 18.21 5.92
C ASN A 193 0.51 19.29 5.70
N ALA A 194 -0.75 18.90 5.57
CA ALA A 194 -1.89 19.79 5.43
C ALA A 194 -2.45 20.29 6.76
N GLY A 195 -2.04 19.71 7.90
CA GLY A 195 -2.66 19.99 9.20
C GLY A 195 -4.02 19.32 9.38
N GLU A 196 -4.28 18.26 8.61
CA GLU A 196 -5.54 17.50 8.53
C GLU A 196 -5.43 16.14 9.25
N GLU A 197 -4.42 15.95 10.11
CA GLU A 197 -4.28 14.74 10.90
C GLU A 197 -5.43 14.54 11.91
N THR A 198 -5.86 13.29 12.05
CA THR A 198 -6.91 12.91 12.99
C THR A 198 -6.36 12.70 14.40
N ALA A 199 -7.25 12.59 15.39
CA ALA A 199 -6.87 12.17 16.74
C ALA A 199 -6.21 10.79 16.74
N THR A 200 -6.68 9.87 15.90
CA THR A 200 -6.10 8.52 15.73
C THR A 200 -4.68 8.60 15.16
N ASP A 201 -4.43 9.43 14.14
CA ASP A 201 -3.10 9.66 13.58
C ASP A 201 -2.12 10.13 14.67
N ARG A 202 -2.54 11.12 15.49
CA ARG A 202 -1.73 11.60 16.62
C ARG A 202 -1.50 10.53 17.68
N LYS A 203 -2.49 9.71 17.98
CA LYS A 203 -2.37 8.63 18.98
C LYS A 203 -1.35 7.56 18.53
N MET A 204 -1.38 7.21 17.24
CA MET A 204 -0.44 6.25 16.64
C MET A 204 0.96 6.84 16.54
N PHE A 205 1.09 8.03 15.93
CA PHE A 205 2.36 8.56 15.43
C PHE A 205 2.92 9.76 16.19
N LYS A 206 2.20 10.27 17.20
CA LYS A 206 2.48 11.49 17.96
C LYS A 206 2.30 12.76 17.13
N ASP A 207 3.40 13.28 16.58
CA ASP A 207 3.44 14.52 15.82
C ASP A 207 4.14 14.33 14.47
N ARG A 208 4.05 15.34 13.61
CA ARG A 208 4.65 15.31 12.27
C ARG A 208 6.15 15.02 12.29
N ARG A 209 6.89 15.52 13.29
CA ARG A 209 8.35 15.36 13.37
C ARG A 209 8.70 13.92 13.72
N ASP A 210 8.05 13.37 14.75
CA ASP A 210 8.21 11.97 15.16
C ASP A 210 7.76 11.02 14.05
N PHE A 211 6.59 11.29 13.44
CA PHE A 211 6.09 10.52 12.30
C PHE A 211 7.12 10.44 11.17
N ARG A 212 7.62 11.61 10.75
CA ARG A 212 8.59 11.71 9.64
C ARG A 212 9.89 10.96 9.95
N LYS A 213 10.43 11.12 11.16
CA LYS A 213 11.72 10.55 11.56
C LYS A 213 11.64 9.03 11.72
N ASN A 214 10.59 8.54 12.37
CA ASN A 214 10.54 7.16 12.86
C ASN A 214 9.85 6.19 11.89
N TYR A 215 9.05 6.70 10.94
CA TYR A 215 8.29 5.85 10.00
C TYR A 215 8.52 6.26 8.55
N LEU A 216 8.14 7.49 8.17
CA LEU A 216 8.10 7.91 6.77
C LEU A 216 9.46 7.82 6.08
N LYS A 217 10.51 8.39 6.70
CA LYS A 217 11.88 8.35 6.12
C LYS A 217 12.45 6.94 6.01
N ILE A 218 11.97 5.99 6.83
CA ILE A 218 12.44 4.61 6.79
C ILE A 218 11.81 3.90 5.61
N LEU A 219 10.49 4.00 5.47
CA LEU A 219 9.75 3.32 4.41
C LEU A 219 10.03 3.93 3.03
N ARG A 220 10.13 5.26 2.91
CA ARG A 220 10.47 5.94 1.63
C ARG A 220 11.83 5.58 1.06
N ARG A 221 12.70 4.86 1.78
CA ARG A 221 13.92 4.25 1.20
C ARG A 221 13.59 3.16 0.19
N LYS A 222 12.37 2.63 0.22
CA LYS A 222 11.82 1.65 -0.72
C LYS A 222 11.06 2.30 -1.87
N GLN A 223 10.89 3.62 -1.88
CA GLN A 223 10.14 4.28 -2.94
C GLN A 223 10.88 4.12 -4.28
N PHE A 224 10.14 4.02 -5.38
CA PHE A 224 10.71 4.00 -6.73
C PHE A 224 11.49 5.28 -7.02
#